data_AF-A0A939NZ41-F1
#
_entry.id   AF-A0A939NZ41-F1
#
_cell.length_a   1.000
_cell.length_b   1.000
_cell.length_c   1.000
_cell.angle_alpha   90.00
_cell.angle_beta   90.00
_cell.angle_gamma   90.00
#
_symmetry.space_group_name_H-M   'P 1'
#
loop_
_entity.id
_entity.type
_entity.pdbx_description
1 polymer ?
#
loop_
_entity_poly.entity_id
_entity_poly.type
_entity_poly.pdbx_seq_one_letter_code
_entity_poly.pdbx_strand_id
1 'polypeptide(L)'
;MIRTLILAGALVLAAGAASADEPIVGNWKTAAGDTAHIASCGGSYCIVLKSGKYAGKKIGTLAGSGVTYTGQITDPANDKTYSGSGNVLGNSLKMKGCVLNVLCKSQTWTRL
;
A
#
# COMPACT_ATOMS: atom_id res chain seq x y z
N MET A 1 -64.88 -13.39 -4.61
CA MET A 1 -64.80 -12.03 -4.07
C MET A 1 -63.69 -11.99 -3.01
N ILE A 2 -62.68 -11.13 -3.23
CA ILE A 2 -61.73 -10.50 -2.27
C ILE A 2 -61.03 -11.39 -1.21
N ARG A 3 -59.73 -11.70 -1.36
CA ARG A 3 -58.50 -10.89 -1.10
C ARG A 3 -58.01 -11.01 0.35
N THR A 4 -56.91 -11.74 0.57
CA THR A 4 -55.81 -11.24 1.42
C THR A 4 -54.52 -11.99 1.12
N LEU A 5 -53.59 -11.29 0.47
CA LEU A 5 -52.18 -11.64 0.35
C LEU A 5 -51.50 -11.21 1.65
N ILE A 6 -50.69 -12.07 2.28
CA ILE A 6 -49.65 -11.62 3.21
C ILE A 6 -48.34 -12.33 2.84
N LEU A 7 -47.53 -11.58 2.10
CA LEU A 7 -46.09 -11.74 1.95
C LEU A 7 -45.43 -11.44 3.30
N ALA A 8 -44.58 -12.34 3.79
CA ALA A 8 -43.56 -12.00 4.79
C ALA A 8 -42.21 -12.57 4.31
N GLY A 9 -41.58 -11.87 3.36
CA GLY A 9 -40.22 -12.14 2.93
C GLY A 9 -39.24 -11.72 4.03
N ALA A 10 -38.52 -12.68 4.61
CA ALA A 10 -37.38 -12.41 5.47
C ALA A 10 -36.21 -11.93 4.60
N LEU A 11 -36.06 -10.62 4.45
CA LEU A 11 -34.92 -10.00 3.77
C LEU A 11 -33.71 -10.04 4.73
N VAL A 12 -32.84 -11.03 4.57
CA VAL A 12 -31.57 -11.12 5.30
C VAL A 12 -30.63 -10.04 4.76
N LEU A 13 -30.44 -8.96 5.52
CA LEU A 13 -29.40 -7.97 5.24
C LEU A 13 -28.02 -8.56 5.57
N ALA A 14 -27.40 -9.22 4.59
CA ALA A 14 -25.96 -9.46 4.64
C ALA A 14 -25.24 -8.13 4.38
N ALA A 15 -24.96 -7.39 5.45
CA ALA A 15 -24.05 -6.25 5.41
C ALA A 15 -22.63 -6.78 5.12
N GLY A 16 -22.27 -6.89 3.84
CA GLY A 16 -20.90 -7.16 3.43
C GLY A 16 -20.00 -6.05 3.97
N ALA A 17 -18.98 -6.42 4.76
CA ALA A 17 -17.96 -5.48 5.18
C ALA A 17 -17.26 -4.93 3.94
N ALA A 18 -17.51 -3.67 3.60
CA ALA A 18 -16.69 -2.92 2.67
C ALA A 18 -15.36 -2.62 3.37
N SER A 19 -14.45 -3.59 3.38
CA SER A 19 -13.06 -3.33 3.73
C SER A 19 -12.48 -2.45 2.62
N ALA A 20 -12.36 -1.16 2.91
CA ALA A 20 -11.57 -0.25 2.11
C ALA A 20 -10.14 -0.80 2.05
N ASP A 21 -9.57 -0.84 0.85
CA ASP A 21 -8.17 -1.20 0.70
C ASP A 21 -7.31 -0.23 1.52
N GLU A 22 -6.22 -0.73 2.08
CA GLU A 22 -5.42 0.08 2.97
C GLU A 22 -4.75 1.23 2.22
N PRO A 23 -4.67 2.45 2.79
CA PRO A 23 -4.28 3.63 2.04
C PRO A 23 -2.94 3.54 1.32
N ILE A 24 -2.03 2.65 1.72
CA ILE A 24 -0.75 2.46 1.04
C ILE A 24 -0.83 1.55 -0.20
N VAL A 25 -1.84 0.71 -0.32
CA VAL A 25 -1.95 -0.26 -1.41
C VAL A 25 -2.26 0.44 -2.74
N GLY A 26 -1.67 -0.09 -3.82
CA GLY A 26 -1.88 0.38 -5.18
C GLY A 26 -0.59 0.67 -5.94
N ASN A 27 -0.73 1.36 -7.07
CA ASN A 27 0.38 1.74 -7.93
C ASN A 27 0.84 3.16 -7.60
N TRP A 28 2.16 3.33 -7.56
CA TRP A 28 2.81 4.57 -7.17
C TRP A 28 3.93 4.90 -8.15
N LYS A 29 4.00 6.15 -8.56
CA LYS A 29 5.13 6.73 -9.27
C LYS A 29 6.18 7.14 -8.26
N THR A 30 7.34 6.49 -8.32
CA THR A 30 8.50 6.84 -7.50
C THR A 30 9.10 8.18 -7.93
N ALA A 31 9.91 8.80 -7.06
CA ALA A 31 10.62 10.04 -7.39
C ALA A 31 11.59 9.92 -8.59
N ALA A 32 12.06 8.70 -8.88
CA ALA A 32 12.90 8.42 -10.06
C ALA A 32 12.09 8.27 -11.35
N GLY A 33 10.76 8.24 -11.27
CA GLY A 33 9.87 8.03 -12.40
C GLY A 33 9.51 6.57 -12.67
N ASP A 34 9.97 5.62 -11.85
CA ASP A 34 9.54 4.22 -11.96
C ASP A 34 8.18 3.98 -11.32
N THR A 35 7.50 2.91 -11.72
CA THR A 35 6.25 2.46 -11.12
C THR A 35 6.54 1.40 -10.07
N ALA A 36 6.09 1.64 -8.83
CA ALA A 36 6.09 0.69 -7.75
C ALA A 36 4.65 0.23 -7.47
N HIS A 37 4.45 -1.06 -7.30
CA HIS A 37 3.20 -1.66 -6.85
C HIS A 37 3.35 -2.07 -5.39
N ILE A 38 2.43 -1.61 -4.55
CA ILE A 38 2.36 -1.97 -3.14
C ILE A 38 1.13 -2.83 -2.92
N ALA A 39 1.32 -4.02 -2.36
CA ALA A 39 0.25 -4.98 -2.08
C ALA A 39 0.49 -5.71 -0.75
N SER A 40 -0.57 -6.27 -0.17
CA SER A 40 -0.47 -7.07 1.04
C SER A 40 0.34 -8.36 0.82
N CYS A 41 1.19 -8.72 1.78
CA CYS A 41 2.05 -9.91 1.75
C CYS A 41 2.23 -10.50 3.15
N GLY A 42 1.20 -11.20 3.64
CA GLY A 42 1.27 -11.91 4.94
C GLY A 42 1.30 -10.98 6.15
N GLY A 43 0.36 -10.02 6.22
CA GLY A 43 0.24 -9.08 7.35
C GLY A 43 1.15 -7.84 7.25
N SER A 44 1.83 -7.68 6.13
CA SER A 44 2.62 -6.49 5.78
C SER A 44 2.33 -6.08 4.34
N TYR A 45 2.97 -5.03 3.85
CA TYR A 45 2.83 -4.48 2.51
C TYR A 45 4.17 -4.55 1.78
N CYS A 46 4.21 -5.32 0.71
CA CYS A 46 5.39 -5.52 -0.11
C CYS A 46 5.42 -4.49 -1.24
N ILE A 47 6.58 -3.90 -1.46
CA ILE A 47 6.81 -2.94 -2.54
C ILE A 47 7.59 -3.64 -3.65
N VAL A 48 7.01 -3.72 -4.84
CA VAL A 48 7.60 -4.35 -6.02
C VAL A 48 7.67 -3.36 -7.16
N LEU A 49 8.83 -3.20 -7.78
CA LEU A 49 8.96 -2.35 -8.97
C LEU A 49 8.31 -3.04 -10.17
N LYS A 50 7.43 -2.33 -10.87
CA LYS A 50 6.76 -2.79 -12.10
C LYS A 50 7.44 -2.29 -13.37
N SER A 51 8.20 -1.19 -13.26
CA SER A 51 8.97 -0.62 -14.38
C SER A 51 10.37 -0.22 -13.94
N GLY A 52 11.18 0.22 -14.90
CA GLY A 52 12.55 0.68 -14.67
C GLY A 52 13.57 -0.45 -14.74
N LYS A 53 14.81 -0.11 -14.39
CA LYS A 53 15.98 -1.03 -14.44
C LYS A 53 15.80 -2.29 -13.57
N TYR A 54 14.99 -2.19 -12.52
CA TYR A 54 14.83 -3.24 -11.51
C TYR A 54 13.41 -3.81 -11.46
N ALA A 55 12.67 -3.76 -12.58
CA ALA A 55 11.34 -4.31 -12.68
C ALA A 55 11.28 -5.79 -12.22
N GLY A 56 10.24 -6.15 -11.49
CA GLY A 56 10.04 -7.47 -10.88
C GLY A 56 10.70 -7.65 -9.51
N LYS A 57 11.66 -6.80 -9.11
CA LYS A 57 12.30 -6.92 -7.80
C LYS A 57 11.42 -6.36 -6.68
N LYS A 58 11.36 -7.10 -5.57
CA LYS A 58 10.84 -6.59 -4.29
C LYS A 58 11.88 -5.68 -3.65
N ILE A 59 11.53 -4.42 -3.44
CA ILE A 59 12.41 -3.39 -2.88
C ILE A 59 12.00 -2.93 -1.49
N GLY A 60 10.97 -3.55 -0.90
CA GLY A 60 10.55 -3.14 0.43
C GLY A 60 9.48 -4.02 1.04
N THR A 61 9.39 -3.94 2.36
CA THR A 61 8.31 -4.52 3.16
C THR A 61 8.02 -3.57 4.30
N LEU A 62 6.80 -3.04 4.34
CA LEU A 62 6.33 -2.09 5.35
C LEU A 62 5.15 -2.69 6.10
N ALA A 63 5.05 -2.42 7.39
CA ALA A 63 3.91 -2.77 8.23
C ALA A 63 3.39 -1.51 8.93
N GLY A 64 2.09 -1.46 9.18
CA GLY A 64 1.41 -0.30 9.73
C GLY A 64 -0.05 -0.31 9.34
N SER A 65 -0.75 0.76 9.69
CA SER A 65 -2.17 0.92 9.38
C SER A 65 -2.54 2.39 9.22
N GLY A 66 -3.57 2.67 8.42
CA GLY A 66 -4.05 4.02 8.19
C GLY A 66 -3.05 4.83 7.37
N VAL A 67 -2.40 5.83 7.96
CA VAL A 67 -1.54 6.77 7.22
C VAL A 67 -0.05 6.55 7.45
N THR A 68 0.37 5.74 8.42
CA THR A 68 1.79 5.59 8.77
C THR A 68 2.23 4.14 8.75
N TYR A 69 3.34 3.90 8.06
CA TYR A 69 3.91 2.58 7.81
C TYR A 69 5.42 2.60 8.03
N THR A 70 5.97 1.53 8.57
CA THR A 70 7.39 1.39 8.89
C THR A 70 7.89 0.01 8.52
N GLY A 71 9.18 -0.12 8.23
CA GLY A 71 9.76 -1.39 7.89
C GLY A 71 11.09 -1.19 7.19
N GLN A 72 11.31 -1.97 6.14
CA GLN A 72 12.60 -2.04 5.48
C GLN A 72 12.47 -1.77 3.98
N ILE A 73 13.47 -1.08 3.43
CA ILE A 73 13.60 -0.77 2.00
C ILE A 73 14.96 -1.27 1.53
N THR A 74 14.95 -2.04 0.45
CA THR A 74 16.13 -2.58 -0.19
C THR A 74 16.45 -1.74 -1.42
N ASP A 75 17.67 -1.21 -1.49
CA ASP A 75 18.22 -0.63 -2.70
C ASP A 75 18.61 -1.76 -3.66
N PRO A 76 17.90 -1.94 -4.79
CA PRO A 76 18.15 -3.02 -5.74
C PRO A 76 19.44 -2.84 -6.55
N ALA A 77 20.09 -1.67 -6.50
CA ALA A 77 21.37 -1.44 -7.18
C ALA A 77 22.54 -2.08 -6.44
N ASN A 78 22.47 -2.13 -5.11
CA ASN A 78 23.53 -2.59 -4.22
C ASN A 78 23.11 -3.77 -3.32
N ASP A 79 21.87 -4.23 -3.47
CA ASP A 79 21.21 -5.25 -2.63
C ASP A 79 21.33 -4.96 -1.10
N LYS A 80 21.35 -3.68 -0.73
CA LYS A 80 21.45 -3.24 0.67
C LYS A 80 20.09 -2.87 1.22
N THR A 81 19.80 -3.31 2.44
CA THR A 81 18.53 -3.07 3.11
C THR A 81 18.69 -2.07 4.24
N TYR A 82 17.78 -1.10 4.29
CA TYR A 82 17.77 0.02 5.23
C TYR A 82 16.40 0.17 5.88
N SER A 83 16.35 0.86 7.02
CA SER A 83 15.09 1.22 7.64
C SER A 83 14.37 2.28 6.81
N GLY A 84 13.08 2.04 6.59
CA GLY A 84 12.20 2.87 5.81
C GLY A 84 10.89 3.15 6.54
N SER A 85 10.31 4.29 6.22
CA SER A 85 8.97 4.68 6.64
C SER A 85 8.21 5.28 5.47
N GLY A 86 6.89 5.08 5.47
CA GLY A 86 5.96 5.61 4.50
C GLY A 86 4.81 6.32 5.21
N ASN A 87 4.48 7.53 4.77
CA ASN A 87 3.30 8.24 5.23
C ASN A 87 2.40 8.58 4.04
N VAL A 88 1.14 8.12 4.07
CA VAL A 88 0.17 8.32 3.00
C VAL A 88 -0.68 9.56 3.32
N LEU A 89 -0.68 10.51 2.41
CA LEU A 89 -1.51 11.71 2.41
C LEU A 89 -2.32 11.77 1.10
N GLY A 90 -3.49 11.12 1.09
CA GLY A 90 -4.33 11.01 -0.11
C GLY A 90 -3.59 10.33 -1.27
N ASN A 91 -3.32 11.09 -2.33
CA ASN A 91 -2.60 10.63 -3.52
C ASN A 91 -1.07 10.79 -3.41
N SER A 92 -0.54 11.20 -2.27
CA SER A 92 0.91 11.34 -2.04
C SER A 92 1.39 10.35 -0.99
N LEU A 93 2.49 9.66 -1.27
CA LEU A 93 3.17 8.79 -0.33
C LEU A 93 4.56 9.35 -0.05
N LYS A 94 4.77 9.87 1.15
CA LYS A 94 6.08 10.36 1.60
C LYS A 94 6.89 9.19 2.13
N MET A 95 7.85 8.75 1.34
CA MET A 95 8.83 7.73 1.70
C MET A 95 10.05 8.37 2.35
N LYS A 96 10.54 7.79 3.45
CA LYS A 96 11.77 8.20 4.11
C LYS A 96 12.62 6.97 4.37
N GLY A 97 13.77 6.89 3.72
CA GLY A 97 14.80 5.88 3.97
C GLY A 97 15.95 6.50 4.76
N CYS A 98 16.38 5.85 5.85
CA CYS A 98 17.48 6.32 6.68
C CYS A 98 18.61 5.28 6.69
N VAL A 99 19.82 5.73 6.34
CA VAL A 99 21.03 4.93 6.52
C VAL A 99 21.56 5.19 7.93
N LEU A 100 21.58 4.14 8.76
CA LEU A 100 22.10 4.17 10.14
C LEU A 100 21.50 5.28 11.03
N ASN A 101 20.24 5.67 10.81
CA ASN A 101 19.55 6.76 11.53
C ASN A 101 20.18 8.17 11.46
N VAL A 102 21.27 8.36 10.72
CA VAL A 102 21.97 9.66 10.61
C VAL A 102 21.73 10.32 9.26
N LEU A 103 21.67 9.54 8.17
CA LEU A 103 21.50 10.06 6.81
C LEU A 103 20.16 9.61 6.24
N CYS A 104 19.14 10.43 6.44
CA CYS A 104 17.80 10.19 5.92
C CYS A 104 17.57 10.93 4.61
N LYS A 105 17.16 10.21 3.56
CA LYS A 105 16.58 10.81 2.36
C LYS A 105 15.09 10.60 2.36
N SER A 106 14.38 11.70 2.12
CA SER A 106 12.93 11.68 1.90
C SER A 106 12.65 11.80 0.41
N GLN A 107 11.66 11.06 -0.05
CA GLN A 107 11.13 11.08 -1.41
C GLN A 107 9.61 11.11 -1.34
N THR A 108 8.99 11.81 -2.27
CA THR A 108 7.53 11.81 -2.40
C THR A 108 7.17 11.01 -3.64
N TRP A 109 6.28 10.05 -3.47
CA TRP A 109 5.72 9.25 -4.55
C TRP A 109 4.28 9.69 -4.77
N THR A 110 3.83 9.60 -6.02
CA THR A 110 2.48 10.01 -6.39
C THR A 110 1.68 8.79 -6.81
N ARG A 111 0.45 8.69 -6.35
CA ARG A 111 -0.47 7.62 -6.74
C ARG A 111 -0.74 7.68 -8.24
N LEU A 112 -0.74 6.53 -8.89
CA LEU A 112 -1.12 6.34 -10.30
C LEU A 112 -2.58 5.95 -10.44
#